data_AF-A0A7W1WNS9-F1
#
_entry.id   AF-A0A7W1WNS9-F1
#
_cell.length_a   1.000
_cell.length_b   1.000
_cell.length_c   1.000
_cell.angle_alpha   90.00
_cell.angle_beta   90.00
_cell.angle_gamma   90.00
#
_symmetry.space_group_name_H-M   'P 1'
#
loop_
_entity.id
_entity.type
_entity.pdbx_description
1 polymer ?
#
loop_
_entity_poly.entity_id
_entity_poly.type
_entity_poly.pdbx_seq_one_letter_code
_entity_poly.pdbx_strand_id
1 'polypeptide(L)'
;MVQKKGLARDESATIKKGEAVGFVVYAMAKLGYSRLQIEEITRELRNCFNIKCRNDVFDSSLTAGRTDRKNLLPTIAEQNNKMDS
;
A
#
# COMPACT_ATOMS: atom_id res chain seq x y z
N MET A 1 -33.73 0.71 34.71
CA MET A 1 -33.79 -0.03 33.43
C MET A 1 -32.62 0.45 32.58
N VAL A 2 -31.50 -0.29 32.58
CA VAL A 2 -30.25 0.15 31.92
C VAL A 2 -30.28 -0.32 30.47
N GLN A 3 -30.55 0.60 29.54
CA GLN A 3 -30.44 0.32 28.11
C GLN A 3 -28.96 0.32 27.73
N LYS A 4 -28.36 -0.87 27.63
CA LYS A 4 -27.08 -1.09 26.95
C LYS A 4 -27.31 -0.90 25.45
N LYS A 5 -26.98 0.30 24.92
CA LYS A 5 -26.87 0.51 23.47
C LYS A 5 -25.62 -0.23 23.00
N GLY A 6 -25.83 -1.22 22.12
CA GLY A 6 -24.84 -2.18 21.67
C GLY A 6 -23.59 -1.51 21.07
N LEU A 7 -22.44 -2.10 21.36
CA LEU A 7 -21.24 -1.94 20.54
C LEU A 7 -21.64 -2.22 19.09
N ALA A 8 -21.46 -1.22 18.22
CA ALA A 8 -21.43 -1.45 16.79
C ALA A 8 -20.43 -2.58 16.54
N ARG A 9 -20.90 -3.67 15.93
CA ARG A 9 -20.03 -4.72 15.43
C ARG A 9 -19.10 -4.03 14.44
N ASP A 10 -17.83 -3.99 14.81
CA ASP A 10 -16.72 -3.62 13.94
C ASP A 10 -16.85 -4.52 12.71
N GLU A 11 -17.42 -3.97 11.63
CA GLU A 11 -17.43 -4.62 10.32
C GLU A 11 -15.98 -4.71 9.92
N SER A 12 -15.36 -5.84 10.29
CA SER A 12 -14.02 -6.24 9.86
C SER A 12 -13.91 -5.91 8.38
N ALA A 13 -13.15 -4.87 8.07
CA ALA A 13 -12.94 -4.35 6.73
C ALA A 13 -12.30 -5.47 5.90
N THR A 14 -13.14 -6.33 5.34
CA THR A 14 -12.71 -7.53 4.67
C THR A 14 -12.24 -7.10 3.30
N ILE A 15 -10.92 -6.97 3.17
CA ILE A 15 -10.28 -6.59 1.91
C ILE A 15 -10.63 -7.65 0.87
N LYS A 16 -11.17 -7.23 -0.29
CA LYS A 16 -11.46 -8.19 -1.36
C LYS A 16 -10.14 -8.76 -1.88
N LYS A 17 -10.12 -10.04 -2.26
CA LYS A 17 -8.91 -10.74 -2.71
C LYS A 17 -8.11 -9.95 -3.75
N GLY A 18 -8.78 -9.34 -4.73
CA GLY A 18 -8.12 -8.54 -5.78
C GLY A 18 -7.52 -7.22 -5.28
N GLU A 19 -8.04 -6.66 -4.20
CA GLU A 19 -7.55 -5.42 -3.56
C GLU A 19 -6.33 -5.70 -2.67
N ALA A 20 -6.26 -6.87 -2.05
CA ALA A 20 -5.14 -7.28 -1.18
C ALA A 20 -3.78 -7.21 -1.92
N VAL A 21 -3.76 -7.61 -3.19
CA VAL A 21 -2.54 -7.55 -4.00
C VAL A 21 -2.13 -6.10 -4.27
N GLY A 22 -3.09 -5.20 -4.50
CA GLY A 22 -2.82 -3.77 -4.65
C GLY A 22 -2.15 -3.18 -3.42
N PHE A 23 -2.63 -3.53 -2.22
CA PHE A 23 -2.01 -3.08 -0.96
C PHE A 23 -0.56 -3.56 -0.80
N VAL A 24 -0.27 -4.82 -1.15
CA VAL A 24 1.10 -5.34 -1.11
C VAL A 24 1.99 -4.57 -2.08
N VAL A 25 1.54 -4.38 -3.33
CA VAL A 25 2.29 -3.63 -4.36
C VAL A 25 2.55 -2.19 -3.88
N TYR A 26 1.54 -1.52 -3.35
CA TYR A 26 1.66 -0.17 -2.78
C TYR A 26 2.69 -0.13 -1.66
N ALA A 27 2.61 -1.04 -0.68
CA ALA A 27 3.50 -1.06 0.47
C ALA A 27 4.96 -1.29 0.04
N MET A 28 5.20 -2.25 -0.85
CA MET A 28 6.55 -2.53 -1.35
C MET A 28 7.11 -1.36 -2.19
N ALA A 29 6.27 -0.75 -3.02
CA ALA A 29 6.64 0.44 -3.79
C ALA A 29 7.05 1.60 -2.87
N LYS A 30 6.29 1.80 -1.79
CA LYS A 30 6.58 2.80 -0.75
C LYS A 30 7.90 2.52 -0.02
N LEU A 31 8.15 1.25 0.30
CA LEU A 31 9.40 0.79 0.92
C LEU A 31 10.61 0.84 -0.03
N GLY A 32 10.39 1.00 -1.33
CA GLY A 32 11.45 1.26 -2.33
C GLY A 32 11.95 0.03 -3.06
N TYR A 33 11.18 -1.05 -3.05
CA TYR A 33 11.49 -2.25 -3.83
C TYR A 33 11.44 -1.93 -5.33
N SER A 34 12.30 -2.60 -6.09
CA SER A 34 12.30 -2.50 -7.56
C SER A 34 11.03 -3.12 -8.14
N ARG A 35 10.67 -2.71 -9.36
CA ARG A 35 9.50 -3.27 -10.06
C ARG A 35 9.61 -4.79 -10.20
N LEU A 36 10.80 -5.30 -10.56
CA LEU A 36 11.05 -6.73 -10.74
C LEU A 36 10.80 -7.53 -9.45
N GLN A 37 11.32 -7.05 -8.31
CA GLN A 37 11.08 -7.70 -7.01
C GLN A 37 9.60 -7.71 -6.64
N ILE A 38 8.88 -6.63 -6.94
CA ILE A 38 7.45 -6.55 -6.67
C ILE A 38 6.70 -7.54 -7.58
N GLU A 39 6.99 -7.57 -8.89
CA GLU A 39 6.37 -8.51 -9.83
C GLU A 39 6.57 -9.98 -9.43
N GLU A 40 7.76 -10.33 -8.97
CA GLU A 40 8.08 -11.68 -8.48
C GLU A 40 7.23 -12.07 -7.27
N ILE A 41 7.19 -11.23 -6.23
CA ILE A 41 6.37 -11.48 -5.03
C ILE A 41 4.88 -11.51 -5.38
N THR A 42 4.45 -10.63 -6.29
CA THR A 42 3.05 -10.58 -6.73
C THR A 42 2.67 -11.87 -7.47
N ARG A 43 3.58 -12.43 -8.28
CA ARG A 43 3.39 -13.71 -8.96
C ARG A 43 3.28 -14.86 -7.96
N GLU A 44 4.12 -14.90 -6.94
CA GLU A 44 4.02 -15.91 -5.87
C GLU A 44 2.69 -15.81 -5.11
N LEU A 45 2.27 -14.60 -4.75
CA LEU A 45 0.98 -14.38 -4.07
C LEU A 45 -0.22 -14.83 -4.92
N ARG A 46 -0.18 -14.58 -6.24
CA ARG A 46 -1.21 -15.07 -7.17
C ARG A 46 -1.28 -16.60 -7.15
N ASN A 47 -0.13 -17.27 -7.14
CA ASN A 47 -0.04 -18.74 -7.14
C ASN A 47 -0.47 -19.34 -5.80
N CYS A 48 0.00 -18.79 -4.67
CA CYS A 48 -0.30 -19.32 -3.34
C CYS A 48 -1.77 -19.17 -2.95
N PHE A 49 -2.41 -18.05 -3.32
CA PHE A 49 -3.75 -17.71 -2.87
C PHE A 49 -4.82 -17.78 -3.97
N ASN A 50 -4.44 -18.18 -5.18
CA ASN A 50 -5.29 -18.18 -6.38
C ASN A 50 -6.03 -16.83 -6.56
N ILE A 51 -5.28 -15.73 -6.47
CA ILE A 51 -5.81 -14.37 -6.55
C ILE A 51 -5.59 -13.82 -7.95
N LYS A 52 -6.62 -13.19 -8.52
CA LYS A 52 -6.48 -12.39 -9.73
C LYS A 52 -6.06 -10.98 -9.35
N CYS A 53 -4.97 -10.49 -9.94
CA CYS A 53 -4.59 -9.10 -9.88
C CYS A 53 -4.58 -8.56 -11.30
N ARG A 54 -5.41 -7.54 -11.53
CA ARG A 54 -5.48 -6.86 -12.81
C ARG A 54 -4.25 -5.95 -12.97
N ASN A 55 -3.74 -5.82 -14.20
CA ASN A 55 -2.54 -5.02 -14.45
C ASN A 55 -2.73 -3.53 -14.12
N ASP A 56 -3.92 -2.98 -14.34
CA ASP A 56 -4.27 -1.61 -13.97
C ASP A 56 -4.22 -1.37 -12.45
N VAL A 57 -4.67 -2.34 -11.64
CA VAL A 57 -4.56 -2.28 -10.17
C VAL A 57 -3.09 -2.34 -9.74
N PHE A 58 -2.28 -3.16 -10.40
CA PHE A 58 -0.85 -3.24 -10.13
C PHE A 58 -0.14 -1.91 -10.42
N ASP A 59 -0.31 -1.36 -11.63
CA ASP A 59 0.39 -0.14 -12.05
C ASP A 59 -0.06 1.09 -11.26
N SER A 60 -1.35 1.20 -10.95
CA SER A 60 -1.88 2.28 -10.10
C SER A 60 -1.33 2.20 -8.67
N SER A 61 -1.31 1.01 -8.06
CA SER A 61 -0.77 0.80 -6.71
C SER A 61 0.74 1.06 -6.64
N LEU A 62 1.49 0.63 -7.67
CA LEU A 62 2.93 0.87 -7.80
C LEU A 62 3.22 2.37 -7.89
N THR A 63 2.44 3.10 -8.68
CA THR A 63 2.58 4.55 -8.86
C THR A 63 2.26 5.28 -7.56
N ALA A 64 1.13 4.93 -6.91
CA ALA A 64 0.74 5.51 -5.63
C ALA A 64 1.81 5.32 -4.56
N GLY A 65 2.34 4.11 -4.38
CA GLY A 65 3.38 3.85 -3.39
C GLY A 65 4.68 4.60 -3.66
N ARG A 66 5.07 4.77 -4.93
CA ARG A 66 6.24 5.57 -5.33
C ARG A 66 6.04 7.06 -5.08
N THR A 67 4.85 7.59 -5.35
CA THR A 67 4.51 8.98 -5.07
C THR A 67 4.57 9.25 -3.58
N ASP A 68 3.97 8.39 -2.77
CA ASP A 68 4.02 8.52 -1.30
C ASP A 68 5.45 8.41 -0.75
N ARG A 69 6.27 7.53 -1.32
CA ARG A 69 7.70 7.47 -0.98
C ARG A 69 8.40 8.81 -1.23
N LYS A 70 8.14 9.44 -2.38
CA LYS A 70 8.72 10.76 -2.69
C LYS A 70 8.30 11.82 -1.67
N ASN A 71 7.07 11.75 -1.17
CA ASN A 71 6.55 12.68 -0.16
C ASN A 71 7.11 12.40 1.26
N LEU A 72 7.55 11.17 1.55
CA LEU A 72 8.10 10.78 2.85
C LEU A 72 9.61 10.90 2.95
N LEU A 73 10.33 10.79 1.82
CA LEU A 73 11.74 11.10 1.79
C LEU A 73 11.85 12.63 1.86
N PRO A 74 12.43 13.21 2.93
CA PRO A 74 12.67 14.64 2.94
C PRO A 74 13.45 14.99 1.68
N THR A 75 12.86 15.81 0.83
CA THR A 75 13.56 16.41 -0.29
C THR A 75 14.80 17.05 0.34
N ILE A 76 16.00 16.57 0.00
CA ILE A 76 17.26 17.13 0.54
C ILE A 76 17.31 18.67 0.37
N ALA A 77 16.55 19.18 -0.61
CA ALA A 77 16.29 20.60 -0.83
C ALA A 77 15.65 21.36 0.37
N GLU A 78 14.85 20.72 1.22
CA GLU A 78 14.17 21.38 2.35
C GLU A 78 15.02 21.40 3.63
N GLN A 79 16.03 20.53 3.76
CA GLN A 79 16.95 20.55 4.90
C GLN A 79 18.04 21.61 4.76
N ASN A 80 18.51 21.89 3.54
CA ASN A 80 19.54 22.91 3.32
C ASN A 80 19.05 24.35 3.52
N ASN A 81 17.74 24.63 3.37
CA ASN A 81 17.19 25.97 3.58
C ASN A 81 16.89 26.32 5.06
N LYS A 82 17.08 25.38 6.00
CA LYS A 82 16.83 25.62 7.43
C LYS A 82 18.10 25.65 8.28
N MET A 83 19.28 25.44 7.69
CA MET A 83 20.56 25.58 8.39
C MET A 83 21.22 26.97 8.20
N ASP A 84 20.68 27.79 7.30
CA ASP A 84 21.17 29.16 7.03
C ASP A 84 20.15 30.26 7.44
N SER A 85 19.27 29.99 8.41
CA SER A 85 18.34 30.99 8.99
C SER A 85 18.47 31.09 10.50
#